data_AF-A0A6T0D7P7-F1
#
_entry.id   AF-A0A6T0D7P7-F1
#
_cell.length_a   1.000
_cell.length_b   1.000
_cell.length_c   1.000
_cell.angle_alpha   90.00
_cell.angle_beta   90.00
_cell.angle_gamma   90.00
#
_symmetry.space_group_name_H-M   'P 1'
#
loop_
_entity.id
_entity.type
_entity.pdbx_description
1 polymer ?
#
loop_
_entity_poly.entity_id
_entity_poly.type
_entity_poly.pdbx_seq_one_letter_code
_entity_poly.pdbx_strand_id
1 'polypeptide(L)'
;MPALTFFAVAATAIRGGIGVRAPALSLRATPAVSMGEADASLMELARRRDFQSFVAQARDEPSSVLQLVKDAGVAGAISYTAVELTFFAVALPVGYVAWHASTGEWLQPLLLLRGDDVEGKARLLGLLLSYVVLLKTLFPVRLGSTLLLTPYTQRLLGGLTLPSGRGAAARGSLKAEIRSLAASSRGGVLPFDAAQQQRFDAALAELSALNPTPEPARSPLFSGTWECVWTTESELNFAVDKGLLGLPWRRTYQTIDVPRGTLTNVIEFEEGGFLRVGSTISPDAERGERFSFSFDSCAVRWRSLELPLPPVGRGWGELLYLDDELRVQRDVRGDLLVATRVG
;
A
#
# COMPACT_ATOMS: atom_id res chain seq x y z
N MET A 1 -7.99 47.33 22.13
CA MET A 1 -7.77 47.41 20.68
C MET A 1 -6.41 46.83 20.34
N PRO A 2 -6.34 45.53 20.03
CA PRO A 2 -5.54 45.10 18.89
C PRO A 2 -6.20 43.88 18.22
N ALA A 3 -7.13 44.10 17.30
CA ALA A 3 -7.76 43.04 16.50
C ALA A 3 -7.46 43.18 14.99
N LEU A 4 -6.61 44.15 14.63
CA LEU A 4 -6.39 44.57 13.24
C LEU A 4 -4.96 44.35 12.74
N THR A 5 -4.06 43.81 13.57
CA THR A 5 -2.65 43.56 13.19
C THR A 5 -2.38 42.09 12.81
N PHE A 6 -3.36 41.20 12.91
CA PHE A 6 -3.19 39.76 12.63
C PHE A 6 -3.35 39.35 11.15
N PHE A 7 -3.79 40.28 10.29
CA PHE A 7 -4.18 39.96 8.89
C PHE A 7 -3.04 40.01 7.86
N ALA A 8 -1.78 40.19 8.28
CA ALA A 8 -0.64 40.39 7.37
C ALA A 8 0.38 39.24 7.31
N VAL A 9 0.18 38.16 8.08
CA VAL A 9 1.22 37.11 8.21
C VAL A 9 1.20 36.07 7.09
N ALA A 10 0.10 35.97 6.31
CA ALA A 10 0.08 35.11 5.11
C ALA A 10 0.76 35.74 3.87
N ALA A 11 1.26 36.98 3.95
CA ALA A 11 1.77 37.74 2.80
C ALA A 11 3.25 38.17 2.88
N THR A 12 4.02 37.75 3.90
CA THR A 12 5.37 38.30 4.12
C THR A 12 6.42 37.21 4.34
N ALA A 13 7.07 36.73 3.27
CA ALA A 13 8.48 36.27 3.28
C ALA A 13 8.95 35.74 1.90
N ILE A 14 8.97 36.60 0.90
CA ILE A 14 9.92 36.47 -0.22
C ILE A 14 11.14 37.30 0.17
N ARG A 15 12.22 36.67 0.64
CA ARG A 15 13.61 37.14 0.52
C ARG A 15 14.57 36.23 1.28
N GLY A 16 15.65 35.82 0.59
CA GLY A 16 16.91 35.45 1.23
C GLY A 16 17.32 34.01 1.04
N GLY A 17 17.93 33.71 -0.11
CA GLY A 17 18.84 32.57 -0.20
C GLY A 17 20.19 32.92 0.41
N ILE A 18 20.84 31.95 1.05
CA ILE A 18 22.29 31.85 1.23
C ILE A 18 22.62 30.36 1.15
N GLY A 19 23.52 30.01 0.23
CA GLY A 19 24.01 28.66 0.05
C GLY A 19 25.06 28.28 1.10
N VAL A 20 25.07 27.01 1.48
CA VAL A 20 26.20 26.37 2.15
C VAL A 20 26.39 24.99 1.53
N ARG A 21 27.54 24.78 0.88
CA ARG A 21 28.02 23.47 0.41
C ARG A 21 28.42 22.63 1.63
N ALA A 22 27.92 21.40 1.71
CA ALA A 22 28.41 20.36 2.61
C ALA A 22 29.12 19.25 1.79
N PRO A 23 30.16 18.60 2.35
CA PRO A 23 31.10 17.76 1.61
C PRO A 23 30.55 16.36 1.32
N ALA A 24 31.03 15.78 0.22
CA ALA A 24 30.69 14.43 -0.23
C ALA A 24 31.24 13.36 0.74
N LEU A 25 30.32 12.60 1.35
CA LEU A 25 30.61 11.39 2.10
C LEU A 25 30.32 10.17 1.22
N SER A 26 31.40 9.47 0.86
CA SER A 26 31.38 8.20 0.14
C SER A 26 30.75 7.10 1.01
N LEU A 27 29.54 6.69 0.66
CA LEU A 27 28.87 5.51 1.24
C LEU A 27 29.30 4.27 0.45
N ARG A 28 30.20 3.51 1.08
CA ARG A 28 30.54 2.13 0.71
C ARG A 28 29.26 1.29 0.67
N ALA A 29 28.95 0.73 -0.49
CA ALA A 29 27.91 -0.26 -0.65
C ALA A 29 28.17 -1.46 0.27
N THR A 30 27.23 -1.75 1.17
CA THR A 30 27.11 -3.04 1.83
C THR A 30 26.65 -4.08 0.81
N PRO A 31 27.19 -5.31 0.84
CA PRO A 31 26.92 -6.31 -0.17
C PRO A 31 25.48 -6.81 -0.07
N ALA A 32 24.89 -7.06 -1.24
CA ALA A 32 23.64 -7.75 -1.39
C ALA A 32 23.68 -9.10 -0.65
N VAL A 33 22.58 -9.43 0.02
CA VAL A 33 22.32 -10.76 0.57
C VAL A 33 22.53 -11.79 -0.54
N SER A 34 23.50 -12.67 -0.33
CA SER A 34 23.86 -13.78 -1.21
C SER A 34 22.63 -14.67 -1.45
N MET A 35 22.05 -14.61 -2.64
CA MET A 35 21.20 -15.69 -3.15
C MET A 35 22.10 -16.90 -3.36
N GLY A 36 21.72 -18.05 -2.80
CA GLY A 36 22.51 -19.27 -2.90
C GLY A 36 22.73 -19.65 -4.36
N GLU A 37 23.90 -20.21 -4.68
CA GLU A 37 24.25 -20.69 -6.02
C GLU A 37 23.17 -21.61 -6.63
N ALA A 38 22.44 -22.36 -5.79
CA ALA A 38 21.34 -23.21 -6.20
C ALA A 38 20.11 -22.43 -6.72
N ASP A 39 19.74 -21.32 -6.06
CA ASP A 39 18.56 -20.50 -6.41
C ASP A 39 18.75 -19.80 -7.77
N ALA A 40 19.97 -19.35 -8.04
CA ALA A 40 20.35 -18.79 -9.32
C ALA A 40 20.34 -19.84 -10.45
N SER A 41 20.72 -21.09 -10.14
CA SER A 41 20.83 -22.16 -11.14
C SER A 41 19.48 -22.60 -11.72
N LEU A 42 18.46 -22.85 -10.88
CA LEU A 42 17.15 -23.33 -11.33
C LEU A 42 16.37 -22.26 -12.09
N MET A 43 16.48 -21.01 -11.65
CA MET A 43 15.84 -19.88 -12.32
C MET A 43 16.51 -19.59 -13.67
N GLU A 44 17.83 -19.77 -13.78
CA GLU A 44 18.55 -19.64 -15.04
C GLU A 44 18.25 -20.80 -16.01
N LEU A 45 18.12 -22.03 -15.53
CA LEU A 45 17.69 -23.18 -16.35
C LEU A 45 16.26 -23.01 -16.89
N ALA A 46 15.34 -22.55 -16.05
CA ALA A 46 13.97 -22.22 -16.47
C ALA A 46 13.95 -21.09 -17.52
N ARG A 47 14.80 -20.07 -17.35
CA ARG A 47 14.96 -18.96 -18.30
C ARG A 47 15.56 -19.41 -19.63
N ARG A 48 16.52 -20.34 -19.60
CA ARG A 48 17.18 -20.93 -20.79
C ARG A 48 16.33 -21.97 -21.51
N ARG A 49 15.11 -22.28 -21.03
CA ARG A 49 14.22 -23.33 -21.56
C ARG A 49 14.89 -24.72 -21.60
N ASP A 50 15.87 -24.96 -20.73
CA ASP A 50 16.48 -26.28 -20.60
C ASP A 50 15.67 -27.14 -19.64
N PHE A 51 14.54 -27.63 -20.15
CA PHE A 51 13.55 -28.37 -19.37
C PHE A 51 14.04 -29.75 -18.90
N GLN A 52 14.99 -30.36 -19.60
CA GLN A 52 15.53 -31.68 -19.23
C GLN A 52 16.34 -31.59 -17.95
N SER A 53 17.30 -30.66 -17.91
CA SER A 53 18.16 -30.41 -16.75
C SER A 53 17.37 -29.85 -15.57
N PHE A 54 16.37 -29.01 -15.84
CA PHE A 54 15.47 -28.48 -14.81
C PHE A 54 14.64 -29.58 -14.12
N VAL A 55 14.05 -30.51 -14.89
CA VAL A 55 13.24 -31.60 -14.31
C VAL A 55 14.11 -32.58 -13.52
N ALA A 56 15.35 -32.84 -13.96
CA ALA A 56 16.31 -33.65 -13.22
C ALA A 56 16.68 -32.99 -11.88
N GLN A 57 17.04 -31.71 -11.89
CA GLN A 57 17.42 -30.99 -10.67
C GLN A 57 16.24 -30.77 -9.71
N ALA A 58 15.03 -30.53 -10.22
CA ALA A 58 13.80 -30.44 -9.42
C ALA A 58 13.41 -31.78 -8.78
N ARG A 59 13.81 -32.90 -9.39
CA ARG A 59 13.61 -34.24 -8.84
C ARG A 59 14.59 -34.55 -7.72
N ASP A 60 15.84 -34.11 -7.87
CA ASP A 60 16.90 -34.36 -6.90
C ASP A 60 16.83 -33.40 -5.69
N GLU A 61 16.39 -32.15 -5.89
CA GLU A 61 16.25 -31.13 -4.84
C GLU A 61 14.86 -30.46 -4.85
N PRO A 62 13.81 -31.12 -4.34
CA PRO A 62 12.46 -30.55 -4.33
C PRO A 62 12.29 -29.33 -3.39
N SER A 63 13.17 -29.17 -2.40
CA SER A 63 13.14 -28.07 -1.44
C SER A 63 13.46 -26.71 -2.06
N SER A 64 14.38 -26.65 -3.04
CA SER A 64 14.75 -25.41 -3.72
C SER A 64 13.62 -24.89 -4.62
N VAL A 65 12.91 -25.80 -5.28
CA VAL A 65 11.72 -25.48 -6.08
C VAL A 65 10.56 -24.99 -5.19
N LEU A 66 10.38 -25.58 -4.01
CA LEU A 66 9.41 -25.11 -3.02
C LEU A 66 9.78 -23.73 -2.45
N GLN A 67 11.07 -23.44 -2.27
CA GLN A 67 11.54 -22.10 -1.90
C GLN A 67 11.22 -21.07 -2.99
N LEU A 68 11.50 -21.38 -4.26
CA LEU A 68 11.16 -20.50 -5.39
C LEU A 68 9.66 -20.17 -5.47
N VAL A 69 8.78 -21.15 -5.22
CA VAL A 69 7.32 -20.91 -5.17
C VAL A 69 6.93 -20.04 -3.95
N LYS A 70 7.59 -20.23 -2.80
CA LYS A 70 7.37 -19.41 -1.60
C LYS A 70 7.86 -17.98 -1.79
N ASP A 71 9.01 -17.80 -2.42
CA ASP A 71 9.63 -16.49 -2.69
C ASP A 71 8.82 -15.69 -3.72
N ALA A 72 8.13 -16.38 -4.64
CA ALA A 72 7.18 -15.78 -5.57
C ALA A 72 5.89 -15.23 -4.90
N GLY A 73 5.72 -15.44 -3.59
CA GLY A 73 4.64 -14.87 -2.79
C GLY A 73 3.23 -15.26 -3.28
N VAL A 74 2.33 -14.28 -3.34
CA VAL A 74 0.91 -14.48 -3.70
C VAL A 74 0.76 -15.05 -5.11
N ALA A 75 1.59 -14.63 -6.06
CA ALA A 75 1.54 -15.13 -7.43
C ALA A 75 1.96 -16.60 -7.53
N GLY A 76 2.96 -17.02 -6.74
CA GLY A 76 3.37 -18.41 -6.63
C GLY A 76 2.26 -19.29 -6.06
N ALA A 77 1.60 -18.83 -4.99
CA ALA A 77 0.49 -19.55 -4.36
C ALA A 77 -0.74 -19.71 -5.28
N ILE A 78 -1.11 -18.66 -6.02
CA ILE A 78 -2.21 -18.70 -7.00
C ILE A 78 -1.88 -19.65 -8.14
N SER A 79 -0.66 -19.57 -8.68
CA SER A 79 -0.21 -20.44 -9.77
C SER A 79 -0.18 -21.90 -9.36
N TYR A 80 0.30 -22.18 -8.14
CA TYR A 80 0.30 -23.53 -7.57
C TYR A 80 -1.13 -24.07 -7.48
N THR A 81 -2.04 -23.29 -6.87
CA THR A 81 -3.44 -23.68 -6.71
C THR A 81 -4.12 -23.96 -8.06
N ALA A 82 -3.87 -23.13 -9.07
CA ALA A 82 -4.42 -23.33 -10.41
C ALA A 82 -3.91 -24.63 -11.06
N VAL A 83 -2.61 -24.92 -10.94
CA VAL A 83 -2.01 -26.16 -11.46
C VAL A 83 -2.54 -27.38 -10.73
N GLU A 84 -2.66 -27.32 -9.40
CA GLU A 84 -3.21 -28.41 -8.57
C GLU A 84 -4.66 -28.75 -8.94
N LEU A 85 -5.53 -27.73 -9.02
CA LEU A 85 -6.93 -27.93 -9.40
C LEU A 85 -7.06 -28.51 -10.80
N THR A 86 -6.30 -27.96 -11.76
CA THR A 86 -6.32 -28.45 -13.15
C THR A 86 -5.82 -29.89 -13.24
N PHE A 87 -4.75 -30.21 -12.51
CA PHE A 87 -4.19 -31.56 -12.47
C PHE A 87 -5.20 -32.57 -11.96
N PHE A 88 -5.82 -32.33 -10.80
CA PHE A 88 -6.79 -33.28 -10.23
C PHE A 88 -8.10 -33.35 -11.00
N ALA A 89 -8.55 -32.24 -11.62
CA ALA A 89 -9.72 -32.22 -12.49
C ALA A 89 -9.56 -33.14 -13.72
N VAL A 90 -8.32 -33.34 -14.20
CA VAL A 90 -8.01 -34.25 -15.31
C VAL A 90 -7.63 -35.64 -14.81
N ALA A 91 -6.79 -35.73 -13.78
CA ALA A 91 -6.27 -37.00 -13.30
C ALA A 91 -7.38 -37.90 -12.78
N LEU A 92 -8.29 -37.39 -11.93
CA LEU A 92 -9.33 -38.22 -11.30
C LEU A 92 -10.26 -38.89 -12.33
N PRO A 93 -10.83 -38.18 -13.33
CA PRO A 93 -11.60 -38.83 -14.39
C PRO A 93 -10.79 -39.85 -15.20
N VAL A 94 -9.53 -39.54 -15.53
CA VAL A 94 -8.66 -40.47 -16.27
C VAL A 94 -8.43 -41.75 -15.48
N GLY A 95 -8.15 -41.65 -14.17
CA GLY A 95 -8.00 -42.81 -13.30
C GLY A 95 -9.29 -43.65 -13.23
N TYR A 96 -10.44 -42.99 -13.13
CA TYR A 96 -11.75 -43.64 -13.08
C TYR A 96 -12.07 -44.40 -14.37
N VAL A 97 -11.83 -43.79 -15.53
CA VAL A 97 -12.07 -44.41 -16.84
C VAL A 97 -11.04 -45.52 -17.14
N ALA A 98 -9.77 -45.31 -16.82
CA ALA A 98 -8.73 -46.32 -17.02
C ALA A 98 -8.98 -47.59 -16.19
N TRP A 99 -9.52 -47.43 -14.98
CA TRP A 99 -9.97 -48.55 -14.16
C TRP A 99 -11.07 -49.36 -14.84
N HIS A 100 -12.12 -48.68 -15.32
CA HIS A 100 -13.21 -49.36 -16.04
C HIS A 100 -12.71 -50.04 -17.31
N ALA A 101 -11.82 -49.40 -18.06
CA ALA A 101 -11.25 -49.97 -19.28
C ALA A 101 -10.40 -51.23 -19.04
N SER A 102 -9.74 -51.33 -17.88
CA SER A 102 -8.87 -52.48 -17.57
C SER A 102 -9.58 -53.64 -16.89
N THR A 103 -10.62 -53.36 -16.09
CA THR A 103 -11.31 -54.37 -15.26
C THR A 103 -12.72 -54.70 -15.75
N GLY A 104 -13.32 -53.83 -16.56
CA GLY A 104 -14.73 -53.92 -16.95
C GLY A 104 -15.72 -53.48 -15.86
N GLU A 105 -15.23 -53.08 -14.68
CA GLU A 105 -16.06 -52.64 -13.56
C GLU A 105 -15.82 -51.17 -13.22
N TRP A 106 -16.88 -50.48 -12.81
CA TRP A 106 -16.75 -49.11 -12.32
C TRP A 106 -16.20 -49.09 -10.90
N LEU A 107 -15.31 -48.14 -10.60
CA LEU A 107 -14.83 -47.93 -9.24
C LEU A 107 -16.02 -47.55 -8.35
N GLN A 108 -16.14 -48.18 -7.17
CA GLN A 108 -17.23 -47.92 -6.22
C GLN A 108 -16.69 -47.35 -4.90
N PRO A 109 -16.49 -46.02 -4.80
CA PRO A 109 -15.97 -45.38 -3.59
C PRO A 109 -16.82 -45.63 -2.34
N LEU A 110 -18.13 -45.84 -2.52
CA LEU A 110 -19.09 -46.07 -1.44
C LEU A 110 -18.85 -47.38 -0.66
N LEU A 111 -18.09 -48.33 -1.22
CA LEU A 111 -17.68 -49.56 -0.52
C LEU A 111 -16.87 -49.25 0.75
N LEU A 112 -16.15 -48.13 0.79
CA LEU A 112 -15.41 -47.69 1.98
C LEU A 112 -16.33 -47.37 3.16
N LEU A 113 -17.58 -46.98 2.90
CA LEU A 113 -18.56 -46.57 3.92
C LEU A 113 -19.46 -47.73 4.40
N ARG A 114 -19.43 -48.90 3.74
CA ARG A 114 -20.27 -50.05 4.10
C ARG A 114 -19.58 -50.88 5.18
N GLY A 115 -20.28 -51.26 6.25
CA GLY A 115 -19.68 -51.89 7.45
C GLY A 115 -18.97 -53.23 7.20
N ASP A 116 -19.58 -54.11 6.39
CA ASP A 116 -19.33 -55.56 6.51
C ASP A 116 -18.35 -56.16 5.47
N ASP A 117 -17.86 -55.36 4.52
CA ASP A 117 -16.99 -55.86 3.43
C ASP A 117 -15.51 -55.46 3.64
N VAL A 118 -14.76 -56.33 4.32
CA VAL A 118 -13.34 -56.09 4.65
C VAL A 118 -12.44 -56.27 3.43
N GLU A 119 -12.73 -57.24 2.58
CA GLU A 119 -11.88 -57.60 1.44
C GLU A 119 -12.00 -56.59 0.29
N GLY A 120 -13.23 -56.14 -0.01
CA GLY A 120 -13.45 -55.06 -0.98
C GLY A 120 -12.79 -53.74 -0.55
N LYS A 121 -12.82 -53.41 0.74
CA LYS A 121 -12.14 -52.24 1.30
C LYS A 121 -10.62 -52.31 1.15
N ALA A 122 -10.02 -53.45 1.49
CA ALA A 122 -8.58 -53.63 1.40
C ALA A 122 -8.09 -53.47 -0.05
N ARG A 123 -8.81 -54.05 -1.00
CA ARG A 123 -8.51 -53.93 -2.44
C ARG A 123 -8.65 -52.49 -2.94
N LEU A 124 -9.71 -51.80 -2.56
CA LEU A 124 -9.96 -50.41 -2.94
C LEU A 124 -8.92 -49.46 -2.34
N LEU A 125 -8.55 -49.64 -1.07
CA LEU A 125 -7.50 -48.85 -0.42
C LEU A 125 -6.13 -49.09 -1.07
N GLY A 126 -5.78 -50.34 -1.37
CA GLY A 126 -4.55 -50.66 -2.09
C GLY A 126 -4.47 -49.98 -3.45
N LEU A 127 -5.59 -49.92 -4.17
CA LEU A 127 -5.71 -49.22 -5.44
C LEU A 127 -5.57 -47.70 -5.29
N LEU A 128 -6.26 -47.10 -4.31
CA LEU A 128 -6.15 -45.67 -4.05
C LEU A 128 -4.72 -45.29 -3.67
N LEU A 129 -4.05 -46.11 -2.86
CA LEU A 129 -2.66 -45.90 -2.47
C LEU A 129 -1.71 -46.01 -3.66
N SER A 130 -1.86 -47.03 -4.50
CA SER A 130 -1.01 -47.18 -5.70
C SER A 130 -1.23 -46.03 -6.69
N TYR A 131 -2.47 -45.57 -6.84
CA TYR A 131 -2.81 -44.42 -7.65
C TYR A 131 -2.24 -43.12 -7.08
N VAL A 132 -2.30 -42.91 -5.76
CA VAL A 132 -1.65 -41.76 -5.10
C VAL A 132 -0.14 -41.79 -5.30
N VAL A 133 0.51 -42.97 -5.22
CA VAL A 133 1.94 -43.12 -5.52
C VAL A 133 2.23 -42.76 -6.97
N LEU A 134 1.40 -43.21 -7.91
CA LEU A 134 1.51 -42.83 -9.32
C LEU A 134 1.40 -41.32 -9.51
N LEU A 135 0.40 -40.66 -8.92
CA LEU A 135 0.23 -39.21 -9.01
C LEU A 135 1.39 -38.44 -8.37
N LYS A 136 2.01 -38.98 -7.32
CA LYS A 136 3.21 -38.40 -6.70
C LYS A 136 4.39 -38.37 -7.67
N THR A 137 4.50 -39.28 -8.62
CA THR A 137 5.58 -39.25 -9.62
C THR A 137 5.49 -38.01 -10.54
N LEU A 138 4.31 -37.43 -10.67
CA LEU A 138 4.05 -36.22 -11.46
C LEU A 138 4.24 -34.92 -10.65
N PHE A 139 4.63 -35.02 -9.39
CA PHE A 139 4.86 -33.87 -8.51
C PHE A 139 5.89 -32.86 -9.05
N PRO A 140 7.06 -33.28 -9.61
CA PRO A 140 8.02 -32.34 -10.19
C PRO A 140 7.45 -31.58 -11.40
N VAL A 141 6.62 -32.24 -12.22
CA VAL A 141 5.97 -31.61 -13.38
C VAL A 141 4.98 -30.53 -12.92
N ARG A 142 4.24 -30.78 -11.85
CA ARG A 142 3.32 -29.80 -11.25
C ARG A 142 4.05 -28.58 -10.70
N LEU A 143 5.16 -28.78 -10.01
CA LEU A 143 6.00 -27.68 -9.53
C LEU A 143 6.64 -26.88 -10.68
N GLY A 144 7.16 -27.57 -11.71
CA GLY A 144 7.69 -26.90 -12.90
C GLY A 144 6.63 -26.07 -13.63
N SER A 145 5.43 -26.63 -13.79
CA SER A 145 4.29 -25.92 -14.40
C SER A 145 3.87 -24.71 -13.57
N THR A 146 3.91 -24.82 -12.24
CA THR A 146 3.66 -23.70 -11.33
C THR A 146 4.65 -22.56 -11.58
N LEU A 147 5.94 -22.86 -11.63
CA LEU A 147 6.98 -21.85 -11.88
C LEU A 147 6.87 -21.21 -13.27
N LEU A 148 6.47 -21.98 -14.29
CA LEU A 148 6.21 -21.45 -15.63
C LEU A 148 5.01 -20.51 -15.67
N LEU A 149 3.98 -20.79 -14.87
CA LEU A 149 2.77 -19.98 -14.81
C LEU A 149 2.95 -18.73 -13.94
N THR A 150 3.79 -18.80 -12.90
CA THR A 150 4.10 -17.70 -11.97
C THR A 150 4.36 -16.35 -12.65
N PRO A 151 5.23 -16.20 -13.68
CA PRO A 151 5.45 -14.89 -14.31
C PRO A 151 4.21 -14.36 -15.05
N TYR A 152 3.34 -15.23 -15.58
CA TYR A 152 2.08 -14.81 -16.20
C TYR A 152 1.09 -14.34 -15.14
N THR A 153 0.99 -15.07 -14.03
CA THR A 153 0.17 -14.68 -12.87
C THR A 153 0.68 -13.37 -12.27
N GLN A 154 2.01 -13.15 -12.20
CA GLN A 154 2.60 -11.89 -11.78
C GLN A 154 2.26 -10.74 -12.73
N ARG A 155 2.19 -10.96 -14.04
CA ARG A 155 1.74 -9.93 -15.01
C ARG A 155 0.25 -9.63 -14.87
N LEU A 156 -0.58 -10.65 -14.70
CA LEU A 156 -2.02 -10.52 -14.46
C LEU A 156 -2.31 -9.79 -13.13
N LEU A 157 -1.58 -10.12 -12.06
CA LEU A 157 -1.62 -9.45 -10.78
C LEU A 157 -0.95 -8.07 -10.81
N GLY A 158 0.04 -7.85 -11.68
CA GLY A 158 0.59 -6.51 -11.92
C GLY A 158 -0.45 -5.55 -12.48
N GLY A 159 -1.44 -6.07 -13.23
CA GLY A 159 -2.64 -5.34 -13.64
C GLY A 159 -3.76 -5.29 -12.60
N LEU A 160 -3.67 -6.08 -11.53
CA LEU A 160 -4.63 -6.18 -10.42
C LEU A 160 -3.84 -6.07 -9.12
N THR A 161 -3.50 -4.86 -8.70
CA THR A 161 -2.73 -4.56 -7.48
C THR A 161 -3.30 -5.27 -6.25
N LEU A 162 -2.84 -6.50 -5.96
CA LEU A 162 -3.08 -7.18 -4.69
C LEU A 162 -1.97 -6.76 -3.73
N PRO A 163 -2.29 -6.14 -2.58
CA PRO A 163 -1.29 -5.71 -1.62
C PRO A 163 -0.57 -6.94 -1.04
N SER A 164 0.75 -6.98 -1.17
CA SER A 164 1.61 -7.94 -0.46
C SER A 164 1.37 -7.79 1.05
N GLY A 165 0.77 -8.82 1.69
CA GLY A 165 0.18 -8.74 3.03
C GLY A 165 1.13 -8.29 4.15
N ARG A 166 2.45 -8.48 4.00
CA ARG A 166 3.44 -7.94 4.95
C ARG A 166 3.56 -6.41 4.89
N GLY A 167 3.57 -5.83 3.70
CA GLY A 167 3.64 -4.38 3.52
C GLY A 167 2.36 -3.68 3.99
N ALA A 168 1.19 -4.28 3.72
CA ALA A 168 -0.08 -3.75 4.21
C ALA A 168 -0.18 -3.79 5.74
N ALA A 169 0.23 -4.89 6.38
CA ALA A 169 0.23 -5.00 7.84
C ALA A 169 1.20 -3.99 8.49
N ALA A 170 2.41 -3.84 7.94
CA ALA A 170 3.39 -2.85 8.42
C ALA A 170 2.84 -1.42 8.31
N ARG A 171 2.27 -1.05 7.14
CA ARG A 171 1.60 0.25 6.97
C ARG A 171 0.48 0.45 7.97
N GLY A 172 -0.36 -0.56 8.19
CA GLY A 172 -1.44 -0.50 9.18
C GLY A 172 -0.93 -0.16 10.59
N SER A 173 0.14 -0.82 11.03
CA SER A 173 0.76 -0.54 12.33
C SER A 173 1.33 0.88 12.42
N LEU A 174 2.05 1.33 11.39
CA LEU A 174 2.64 2.67 11.33
C LEU A 174 1.58 3.77 11.30
N LYS A 175 0.51 3.61 10.51
CA LYS A 175 -0.64 4.52 10.50
C LYS A 175 -1.30 4.62 11.88
N ALA A 176 -1.46 3.49 12.57
CA ALA A 176 -2.03 3.47 13.91
C ALA A 176 -1.13 4.20 14.93
N GLU A 177 0.18 4.03 14.87
CA GLU A 177 1.12 4.76 15.73
C GLU A 177 1.09 6.27 15.48
N ILE A 178 1.17 6.70 14.22
CA ILE A 178 1.09 8.13 13.84
C ILE A 178 -0.21 8.74 14.35
N ARG A 179 -1.35 8.06 14.20
CA ARG A 179 -2.65 8.54 14.69
C ARG A 179 -2.72 8.59 16.20
N SER A 180 -2.14 7.62 16.89
CA SER A 180 -2.09 7.61 18.35
C SER A 180 -1.28 8.79 18.88
N LEU A 181 -0.13 9.09 18.27
CA LEU A 181 0.71 10.24 18.62
C LEU A 181 0.02 11.56 18.25
N ALA A 182 -0.60 11.62 17.07
CA ALA A 182 -1.43 12.76 16.66
C ALA A 182 -2.53 13.07 17.68
N ALA A 183 -3.24 12.05 18.16
CA ALA A 183 -4.28 12.22 19.16
C ALA A 183 -3.71 12.70 20.51
N SER A 184 -2.56 12.17 20.96
CA SER A 184 -1.95 12.59 22.22
C SER A 184 -1.44 14.04 22.20
N SER A 185 -1.14 14.58 21.02
CA SER A 185 -0.77 15.99 20.81
C SER A 185 -1.96 16.92 20.52
N ARG A 186 -3.20 16.45 20.67
CA ARG A 186 -4.42 17.18 20.24
C ARG A 186 -4.30 17.69 18.79
N GLY A 187 -3.83 16.84 17.88
CA GLY A 187 -3.67 17.20 16.47
C GLY A 187 -2.50 18.16 16.17
N GLY A 188 -1.54 18.29 17.08
CA GLY A 188 -0.36 19.15 16.93
C GLY A 188 -0.43 20.44 17.75
N VAL A 189 -1.54 20.71 18.43
CA VAL A 189 -1.69 21.86 19.35
C VAL A 189 -0.74 21.77 20.54
N LEU A 190 -0.52 20.56 21.06
CA LEU A 190 0.44 20.29 22.13
C LEU A 190 1.76 19.76 21.52
N PRO A 191 2.91 20.25 21.95
CA PRO A 191 4.19 19.75 21.45
C PRO A 191 4.42 18.31 21.89
N PHE A 192 5.14 17.56 21.07
CA PHE A 192 5.68 16.26 21.47
C PHE A 192 6.82 16.42 22.48
N ASP A 193 6.91 15.47 23.42
CA ASP A 193 8.16 15.24 24.12
C ASP A 193 9.22 14.63 23.19
N ALA A 194 10.48 14.57 23.64
CA ALA A 194 11.58 14.07 22.81
C ALA A 194 11.40 12.62 22.34
N ALA A 195 10.79 11.76 23.16
CA ALA A 195 10.57 10.35 22.82
C ALA A 195 9.41 10.20 21.83
N GLN A 196 8.33 10.97 22.01
CA GLN A 196 7.21 11.05 21.08
C GLN A 196 7.65 11.57 19.72
N GLN A 197 8.44 12.63 19.68
CA GLN A 197 8.99 13.21 18.45
C GLN A 197 9.82 12.17 17.70
N GLN A 198 10.75 11.49 18.39
CA GLN A 198 11.58 10.46 17.78
C GLN A 198 10.75 9.32 17.18
N ARG A 199 9.73 8.85 17.91
CA ARG A 199 8.81 7.79 17.43
C ARG A 199 7.99 8.23 16.24
N PHE A 200 7.46 9.46 16.28
CA PHE A 200 6.70 10.04 15.19
C PHE A 200 7.55 10.14 13.92
N ASP A 201 8.75 10.69 14.03
CA ASP A 201 9.66 10.88 12.90
C ASP A 201 10.09 9.53 12.30
N ALA A 202 10.40 8.54 13.16
CA ALA A 202 10.73 7.19 12.71
C ALA A 202 9.56 6.53 11.97
N ALA A 203 8.35 6.56 12.56
CA ALA A 203 7.17 5.98 11.95
C ALA A 203 6.80 6.66 10.63
N LEU A 204 6.93 7.99 10.56
CA LEU A 204 6.66 8.77 9.35
C LEU A 204 7.65 8.45 8.24
N ALA A 205 8.94 8.34 8.57
CA ALA A 205 9.99 8.00 7.61
C ALA A 205 9.77 6.59 7.04
N GLU A 206 9.48 5.61 7.90
CA GLU A 206 9.20 4.23 7.46
C GLU A 206 7.91 4.16 6.64
N LEU A 207 6.84 4.85 7.05
CA LEU A 207 5.58 4.88 6.32
C LEU A 207 5.77 5.49 4.92
N SER A 208 6.53 6.59 4.82
CA SER A 208 6.84 7.26 3.55
C SER A 208 7.62 6.34 2.60
N ALA A 209 8.58 5.56 3.13
CA ALA A 209 9.31 4.56 2.35
C ALA A 209 8.42 3.41 1.85
N LEU A 210 7.31 3.15 2.56
CA LEU A 210 6.31 2.14 2.21
C LEU A 210 5.12 2.72 1.41
N ASN A 211 5.23 3.93 0.86
CA ASN A 211 4.15 4.56 0.10
C ASN A 211 3.66 3.64 -1.04
N PRO A 212 2.39 3.19 -1.02
CA PRO A 212 1.87 2.28 -2.05
C PRO A 212 1.53 3.00 -3.36
N THR A 213 1.46 4.33 -3.36
CA THR A 213 1.03 5.12 -4.52
C THR A 213 2.24 5.75 -5.21
N PRO A 214 2.65 5.26 -6.40
CA PRO A 214 3.65 5.94 -7.21
C PRO A 214 3.06 7.26 -7.74
N GLU A 215 3.91 8.29 -7.85
CA GLU A 215 3.51 9.64 -8.30
C GLU A 215 2.21 10.15 -7.64
N PRO A 216 2.17 10.25 -6.30
CA PRO A 216 0.93 10.44 -5.55
C PRO A 216 0.18 11.74 -5.91
N ALA A 217 0.86 12.81 -6.35
CA ALA A 217 0.20 14.06 -6.72
C ALA A 217 -0.63 13.94 -8.01
N ARG A 218 -0.35 12.92 -8.83
CA ARG A 218 -1.09 12.62 -10.07
C ARG A 218 -2.10 11.49 -9.91
N SER A 219 -2.08 10.84 -8.75
CA SER A 219 -2.98 9.72 -8.47
C SER A 219 -4.42 10.20 -8.33
N PRO A 220 -5.42 9.44 -8.86
CA PRO A 220 -6.82 9.73 -8.61
C PRO A 220 -7.18 9.69 -7.12
N LEU A 221 -6.42 8.95 -6.30
CA LEU A 221 -6.62 8.89 -4.85
C LEU A 221 -6.43 10.25 -4.18
N PHE A 222 -5.61 11.15 -4.75
CA PHE A 222 -5.36 12.47 -4.18
C PHE A 222 -6.62 13.34 -4.20
N SER A 223 -7.47 13.17 -5.22
CA SER A 223 -8.75 13.85 -5.29
C SER A 223 -9.74 13.27 -4.27
N GLY A 224 -10.47 14.14 -3.58
CA GLY A 224 -11.39 13.78 -2.52
C GLY A 224 -11.43 14.83 -1.41
N THR A 225 -12.16 14.49 -0.34
CA THR A 225 -12.18 15.30 0.88
C THR A 225 -11.29 14.63 1.94
N TRP A 226 -10.42 15.42 2.53
CA TRP A 226 -9.38 15.01 3.47
C TRP A 226 -9.51 15.81 4.75
N GLU A 227 -9.70 15.14 5.88
CA GLU A 227 -9.79 15.76 7.20
C GLU A 227 -8.40 15.79 7.85
N CYS A 228 -7.97 16.96 8.31
CA CYS A 228 -6.67 17.14 8.97
C CYS A 228 -6.73 16.58 10.39
N VAL A 229 -5.91 15.57 10.67
CA VAL A 229 -5.82 14.93 11.99
C VAL A 229 -4.59 15.36 12.77
N TRP A 230 -3.56 15.87 12.10
CA TRP A 230 -2.37 16.43 12.75
C TRP A 230 -1.61 17.37 11.84
N THR A 231 -1.01 18.42 12.39
CA THR A 231 -0.11 19.30 11.64
C THR A 231 0.92 20.01 12.52
N THR A 232 2.06 20.42 11.94
CA THR A 232 3.00 21.37 12.56
C THR A 232 2.66 22.84 12.27
N GLU A 233 1.70 23.12 11.38
CA GLU A 233 1.35 24.48 10.97
C GLU A 233 0.81 25.28 12.16
N SER A 234 1.61 26.24 12.62
CA SER A 234 1.33 27.02 13.83
C SER A 234 0.03 27.83 13.74
N GLU A 235 -0.30 28.35 12.55
CA GLU A 235 -1.49 29.15 12.30
C GLU A 235 -2.76 28.30 12.35
N LEU A 236 -2.68 27.08 11.81
CA LEU A 236 -3.79 26.12 11.86
C LEU A 236 -4.01 25.65 13.29
N ASN A 237 -2.95 25.26 13.99
CA ASN A 237 -3.00 24.86 15.40
C ASN A 237 -3.53 25.99 16.30
N PHE A 238 -3.17 27.25 16.02
CA PHE A 238 -3.72 28.41 16.74
C PHE A 238 -5.24 28.54 16.53
N ALA A 239 -5.72 28.38 15.30
CA ALA A 239 -7.15 28.44 15.00
C ALA A 239 -7.93 27.28 15.66
N VAL A 240 -7.34 26.08 15.71
CA VAL A 240 -7.91 24.91 16.40
C VAL A 240 -8.01 25.16 17.91
N ASP A 241 -6.96 25.71 18.53
CA ASP A 241 -6.92 25.92 19.98
C ASP A 241 -7.77 27.12 20.44
N LYS A 242 -7.76 28.22 19.69
CA LYS A 242 -8.42 29.48 20.08
C LYS A 242 -9.81 29.67 19.48
N GLY A 243 -10.15 28.92 18.44
CA GLY A 243 -11.38 29.14 17.69
C GLY A 243 -11.37 30.45 16.91
N LEU A 244 -12.55 30.88 16.46
CA LEU A 244 -12.74 32.12 15.71
C LEU A 244 -13.59 33.10 16.52
N LEU A 245 -12.95 34.04 17.22
CA LEU A 245 -13.61 35.10 18.01
C LEU A 245 -14.73 34.55 18.93
N GLY A 246 -14.41 33.48 19.66
CA GLY A 246 -15.34 32.82 20.58
C GLY A 246 -16.17 31.69 19.98
N LEU A 247 -16.07 31.42 18.67
CA LEU A 247 -16.64 30.22 18.06
C LEU A 247 -15.65 29.05 18.18
N PRO A 248 -15.99 27.98 18.92
CA PRO A 248 -15.12 26.81 19.04
C PRO A 248 -14.84 26.15 17.68
N TRP A 249 -13.65 25.56 17.55
CA TRP A 249 -13.30 24.75 16.38
C TRP A 249 -14.20 23.51 16.31
N ARG A 250 -14.61 23.15 15.08
CA ARG A 250 -15.43 21.96 14.79
C ARG A 250 -14.66 20.91 14.01
N ARG A 251 -14.08 21.31 12.86
CA ARG A 251 -13.29 20.43 12.00
C ARG A 251 -12.43 21.21 11.01
N THR A 252 -11.36 20.59 10.52
CA THR A 252 -10.51 21.15 9.47
C THR A 252 -10.39 20.15 8.34
N TYR A 253 -10.73 20.56 7.12
CA TYR A 253 -10.68 19.66 5.96
C TYR A 253 -10.28 20.38 4.67
N GLN A 254 -9.81 19.58 3.71
CA GLN A 254 -9.44 20.00 2.37
C GLN A 254 -10.27 19.23 1.37
N THR A 255 -10.88 19.92 0.41
CA THR A 255 -11.51 19.29 -0.76
C THR A 255 -10.63 19.53 -1.97
N ILE A 256 -10.19 18.45 -2.61
CA ILE A 256 -9.22 18.46 -3.70
C ILE A 256 -9.86 17.80 -4.93
N ASP A 257 -9.82 18.47 -6.06
CA ASP A 257 -10.20 17.95 -7.36
C ASP A 257 -9.09 18.30 -8.35
N VAL A 258 -8.16 17.36 -8.52
CA VAL A 258 -6.98 17.53 -9.38
C VAL A 258 -7.38 17.67 -10.86
N PRO A 259 -8.31 16.86 -11.41
CA PRO A 259 -8.78 17.05 -12.79
C PRO A 259 -9.38 18.43 -13.07
N ARG A 260 -10.12 19.01 -12.11
CA ARG A 260 -10.65 20.38 -12.23
C ARG A 260 -9.66 21.45 -11.81
N GLY A 261 -8.52 21.07 -11.25
CA GLY A 261 -7.49 21.98 -10.78
C GLY A 261 -7.93 22.82 -9.58
N THR A 262 -8.85 22.33 -8.74
CA THR A 262 -9.38 23.06 -7.58
C THR A 262 -8.99 22.43 -6.25
N LEU A 263 -8.57 23.25 -5.29
CA LEU A 263 -8.29 22.90 -3.91
C LEU A 263 -9.02 23.90 -3.00
N THR A 264 -9.76 23.42 -2.01
CA THR A 264 -10.41 24.27 -1.02
C THR A 264 -10.02 23.82 0.38
N ASN A 265 -9.43 24.73 1.16
CA ASN A 265 -9.13 24.53 2.57
C ASN A 265 -10.23 25.15 3.41
N VAL A 266 -10.75 24.41 4.39
CA VAL A 266 -11.79 24.90 5.30
C VAL A 266 -11.40 24.58 6.75
N ILE A 267 -11.42 25.61 7.59
CA ILE A 267 -11.50 25.49 9.04
C ILE A 267 -12.94 25.83 9.40
N GLU A 268 -13.68 24.88 9.92
CA GLU A 268 -15.07 25.03 10.34
C GLU A 268 -15.13 25.24 11.84
N PHE A 269 -15.94 26.22 12.26
CA PHE A 269 -16.23 26.55 13.65
C PHE A 269 -17.71 26.34 13.92
N GLU A 270 -18.10 26.32 15.19
CA GLU A 270 -19.51 26.27 15.58
C GLU A 270 -20.29 27.51 15.10
N GLU A 271 -21.62 27.47 15.24
CA GLU A 271 -22.54 28.54 14.81
C GLU A 271 -22.38 28.95 13.33
N GLY A 272 -21.91 28.02 12.49
CA GLY A 272 -21.73 28.23 11.05
C GLY A 272 -20.50 29.07 10.67
N GLY A 273 -19.60 29.33 11.61
CA GLY A 273 -18.35 30.05 11.34
C GLY A 273 -17.38 29.24 10.47
N PHE A 274 -16.59 29.92 9.65
CA PHE A 274 -15.50 29.27 8.92
C PHE A 274 -14.36 30.23 8.57
N LEU A 275 -13.20 29.66 8.28
CA LEU A 275 -12.19 30.23 7.40
C LEU A 275 -12.09 29.33 6.16
N ARG A 276 -12.27 29.90 4.96
CA ARG A 276 -12.19 29.17 3.70
C ARG A 276 -11.18 29.82 2.78
N VAL A 277 -10.28 29.02 2.22
CA VAL A 277 -9.34 29.43 1.19
C VAL A 277 -9.54 28.55 -0.04
N GLY A 278 -9.96 29.14 -1.15
CA GLY A 278 -10.03 28.49 -2.45
C GLY A 278 -8.75 28.72 -3.24
N SER A 279 -8.28 27.68 -3.91
CA SER A 279 -7.01 27.65 -4.62
C SER A 279 -7.12 26.89 -5.92
N THR A 280 -6.28 27.26 -6.88
CA THR A 280 -5.91 26.43 -8.00
C THR A 280 -4.85 25.44 -7.56
N ILE A 281 -4.88 24.22 -8.09
CA ILE A 281 -3.89 23.16 -7.82
C ILE A 281 -3.45 22.51 -9.14
N SER A 282 -2.16 22.23 -9.27
CA SER A 282 -1.60 21.47 -10.39
C SER A 282 -0.46 20.57 -9.92
N PRO A 283 -0.44 19.29 -10.29
CA PRO A 283 0.73 18.44 -10.11
C PRO A 283 1.94 19.01 -10.86
N ASP A 284 3.14 18.81 -10.30
CA ASP A 284 4.41 19.17 -10.95
C ASP A 284 4.67 18.22 -12.13
N ALA A 285 5.31 18.73 -13.20
CA ALA A 285 5.55 17.99 -14.45
C ALA A 285 6.72 17.00 -14.35
N GLU A 286 7.67 17.22 -13.44
CA GLU A 286 8.88 16.42 -13.29
C GLU A 286 8.85 15.58 -12.02
N ARG A 287 8.22 16.08 -10.95
CA ARG A 287 8.14 15.41 -9.64
C ARG A 287 6.73 14.93 -9.35
N GLY A 288 6.51 13.62 -9.45
CA GLY A 288 5.20 13.00 -9.26
C GLY A 288 4.65 13.10 -7.83
N GLU A 289 5.48 13.40 -6.85
CA GLU A 289 5.11 13.66 -5.46
C GLU A 289 4.70 15.11 -5.20
N ARG A 290 5.09 16.04 -6.08
CA ARG A 290 4.93 17.48 -5.86
C ARG A 290 3.71 18.03 -6.58
N PHE A 291 3.05 19.00 -5.95
CA PHE A 291 2.00 19.82 -6.55
C PHE A 291 2.22 21.29 -6.19
N SER A 292 1.77 22.18 -7.05
CA SER A 292 1.73 23.62 -6.82
C SER A 292 0.30 24.06 -6.55
N PHE A 293 0.14 25.13 -5.77
CA PHE A 293 -1.14 25.78 -5.57
C PHE A 293 -1.01 27.30 -5.57
N SER A 294 -2.09 27.99 -5.95
CA SER A 294 -2.21 29.44 -5.90
C SER A 294 -3.56 29.81 -5.31
N PHE A 295 -3.59 30.73 -4.34
CA PHE A 295 -4.85 31.16 -3.73
C PHE A 295 -5.63 32.06 -4.67
N ASP A 296 -6.90 31.75 -4.86
CA ASP A 296 -7.82 32.51 -5.71
C ASP A 296 -8.87 33.27 -4.90
N SER A 297 -9.21 32.75 -3.71
CA SER A 297 -10.20 33.37 -2.84
C SER A 297 -9.94 33.04 -1.38
N CYS A 298 -10.30 33.98 -0.49
CA CYS A 298 -10.30 33.76 0.94
C CYS A 298 -11.55 34.41 1.52
N ALA A 299 -12.23 33.71 2.43
CA ALA A 299 -13.41 34.23 3.11
C ALA A 299 -13.40 33.77 4.56
N VAL A 300 -13.77 34.67 5.46
CA VAL A 300 -14.06 34.36 6.85
C VAL A 300 -15.53 34.60 7.12
N ARG A 301 -16.18 33.67 7.80
CA ARG A 301 -17.54 33.83 8.30
C ARG A 301 -17.53 33.72 9.81
N TRP A 302 -18.08 34.73 10.47
CA TRP A 302 -18.37 34.73 11.90
C TRP A 302 -19.89 34.86 12.06
N ARG A 303 -20.55 33.78 12.50
CA ARG A 303 -22.01 33.68 12.57
C ARG A 303 -22.66 34.00 11.21
N SER A 304 -23.45 35.07 11.14
CA SER A 304 -24.11 35.52 9.91
C SER A 304 -23.29 36.52 9.08
N LEU A 305 -22.15 36.99 9.58
CA LEU A 305 -21.30 37.96 8.89
C LEU A 305 -20.21 37.22 8.11
N GLU A 306 -20.23 37.33 6.78
CA GLU A 306 -19.18 36.84 5.90
C GLU A 306 -18.40 38.00 5.29
N LEU A 307 -17.08 37.95 5.45
CA LEU A 307 -16.14 38.95 4.94
C LEU A 307 -15.18 38.29 3.96
N PRO A 308 -15.10 38.76 2.71
CA PRO A 308 -14.05 38.37 1.81
C PRO A 308 -12.72 38.95 2.29
N LEU A 309 -11.66 38.14 2.20
CA LEU A 309 -10.29 38.53 2.51
C LEU A 309 -9.47 38.48 1.22
N PRO A 310 -8.49 39.39 1.04
CA PRO A 310 -7.64 39.34 -0.14
C PRO A 310 -6.88 38.00 -0.18
N PRO A 311 -6.96 37.24 -1.29
CA PRO A 311 -6.19 36.02 -1.44
C PRO A 311 -4.72 36.38 -1.64
N VAL A 312 -3.82 35.82 -0.83
CA VAL A 312 -2.39 36.13 -0.91
C VAL A 312 -1.56 34.88 -0.71
N GLY A 313 -0.90 34.43 -1.76
CA GLY A 313 0.08 33.35 -1.66
C GLY A 313 0.00 32.35 -2.78
N ARG A 314 1.16 31.79 -3.08
CA ARG A 314 1.35 30.61 -3.90
C ARG A 314 2.38 29.74 -3.22
N GLY A 315 2.27 28.44 -3.38
CA GLY A 315 3.15 27.50 -2.74
C GLY A 315 3.21 26.18 -3.48
N TRP A 316 3.97 25.27 -2.91
CA TRP A 316 3.99 23.89 -3.34
C TRP A 316 3.90 22.99 -2.11
N GLY A 317 3.39 21.80 -2.33
CA GLY A 317 3.40 20.71 -1.36
C GLY A 317 3.96 19.44 -2.00
N GLU A 318 4.46 18.56 -1.15
CA GLU A 318 4.95 17.22 -1.51
C GLU A 318 4.17 16.17 -0.73
N LEU A 319 3.64 15.18 -1.42
CA LEU A 319 2.98 14.05 -0.80
C LEU A 319 4.05 12.99 -0.45
N LEU A 320 4.29 12.82 0.85
CA LEU A 320 5.22 11.83 1.37
C LEU A 320 4.59 10.43 1.39
N TYR A 321 3.27 10.38 1.57
CA TYR A 321 2.49 9.16 1.59
C TYR A 321 1.07 9.41 1.12
N LEU A 322 0.50 8.49 0.34
CA LEU A 322 -0.89 8.53 -0.06
C LEU A 322 -1.43 7.11 -0.22
N ASP A 323 -2.57 6.82 0.39
CA ASP A 323 -3.42 5.69 0.03
C ASP A 323 -4.91 6.07 0.09
N ASP A 324 -5.79 5.08 0.15
CA ASP A 324 -7.24 5.26 0.23
C ASP A 324 -7.72 5.81 1.59
N GLU A 325 -6.86 5.88 2.59
CA GLU A 325 -7.24 6.16 3.98
C GLU A 325 -6.47 7.35 4.58
N LEU A 326 -5.18 7.47 4.28
CA LEU A 326 -4.26 8.44 4.88
C LEU A 326 -3.45 9.17 3.81
N ARG A 327 -3.25 10.46 4.02
CA ARG A 327 -2.34 11.30 3.26
C ARG A 327 -1.39 12.01 4.21
N VAL A 328 -0.11 11.98 3.88
CA VAL A 328 0.93 12.76 4.55
C VAL A 328 1.52 13.73 3.53
N GLN A 329 1.58 15.00 3.88
CA GLN A 329 2.16 16.03 3.04
C GLN A 329 3.16 16.89 3.79
N ARG A 330 4.07 17.51 3.03
CA ARG A 330 4.98 18.54 3.48
C ARG A 330 4.81 19.78 2.62
N ASP A 331 4.70 20.95 3.21
CA ASP A 331 4.61 22.20 2.46
C ASP A 331 6.00 22.79 2.14
N VAL A 332 6.02 23.92 1.43
CA VAL A 332 7.24 24.69 1.10
C VAL A 332 8.01 25.19 2.31
N ARG A 333 7.37 25.36 3.47
CA ARG A 333 7.98 25.79 4.74
C ARG A 333 8.57 24.62 5.52
N GLY A 334 8.30 23.39 5.08
CA GLY A 334 8.69 22.16 5.79
C GLY A 334 7.65 21.72 6.81
N ASP A 335 6.49 22.39 6.88
CA ASP A 335 5.41 21.99 7.76
C ASP A 335 4.79 20.69 7.27
N LEU A 336 4.48 19.81 8.23
CA LEU A 336 3.87 18.52 7.97
C LEU A 336 2.37 18.58 8.25
N LEU A 337 1.61 17.85 7.44
CA LEU A 337 0.19 17.63 7.64
C LEU A 337 -0.15 16.16 7.39
N VAL A 338 -0.88 15.58 8.33
CA VAL A 338 -1.45 14.24 8.24
C VAL A 338 -2.96 14.38 8.15
N ALA A 339 -3.55 13.77 7.14
CA ALA A 339 -4.98 13.81 6.89
C ALA A 339 -5.55 12.42 6.63
N THR A 340 -6.82 12.23 6.99
CA THR A 340 -7.59 11.02 6.73
C THR A 340 -8.68 11.28 5.71
N ARG A 341 -8.99 10.28 4.89
CA ARG A 341 -10.03 10.41 3.87
C ARG A 341 -11.42 10.48 4.53
N VAL A 342 -12.25 11.40 4.07
CA VAL A 342 -13.68 11.47 4.43
C VAL A 342 -14.44 10.60 3.44
N GLY A 343 -15.25 9.67 3.97
CA GLY A 343 -15.98 8.64 3.22
C GLY A 343 -17.00 9.18 2.22
#